data_AF-G7YUE1-F1
#
_entry.id   AF-G7YUE1-F1
#
_cell.length_a   1.000
_cell.length_b   1.000
_cell.length_c   1.000
_cell.angle_alpha   90.00
_cell.angle_beta   90.00
_cell.angle_gamma   90.00
#
_symmetry.space_group_name_H-M   'P 1'
#
loop_
_entity.id
_entity.type
_entity.pdbx_description
1 polymer ?
#
loop_
_entity_poly.entity_id
_entity_poly.type
_entity_poly.pdbx_seq_one_letter_code
_entity_poly.pdbx_strand_id
1 'polypeptide(L)'
;VHGHDDYGKKQTISYKSYLREVVCLFHVFRNPSAFMHTGIMGRIMLVLNYSSAHPKSVFASIASSMFRRVRALCTEEVDRTAAQIEVINKLRGTGYPASLIRRQLRRVLVPVDIPKREWLWTAVIPYKSGTSETIRRILNTANIRVSFQRGNTLRSALVQLKDRLSANRTMDCVYKIKCSDCIKVYIGQTARELHTRIGEHKRKINRPPRKADECRTLLKDSAIAEHALDRGHKIDLENVEVLRRGLRSTSQRLMAEAVEIAKHPSVNRIEGVELVGVRRTALDQSS
;
A
#
# COMPACT_ATOMS: atom_id res chain seq x y z
N VAL A 1 34.99 49.78 -47.93
CA VAL A 1 34.41 51.05 -47.44
C VAL A 1 33.02 50.73 -46.89
N HIS A 2 32.92 50.69 -45.55
CA HIS A 2 31.74 50.89 -44.67
C HIS A 2 30.51 49.97 -44.94
N GLY A 3 30.05 49.07 -44.06
CA GLY A 3 30.11 49.00 -42.60
C GLY A 3 28.95 49.78 -41.98
N HIS A 4 27.89 49.10 -41.52
CA HIS A 4 27.19 49.45 -40.28
C HIS A 4 26.22 48.34 -39.83
N ASP A 5 26.48 47.87 -38.61
CA ASP A 5 25.63 47.03 -37.76
C ASP A 5 24.39 47.80 -37.28
N ASP A 6 23.28 47.10 -37.07
CA ASP A 6 22.16 47.59 -36.25
C ASP A 6 21.82 46.57 -35.15
N TYR A 7 22.58 46.68 -34.07
CA TYR A 7 22.24 46.17 -32.74
C TYR A 7 21.30 47.17 -32.06
N GLY A 8 20.12 46.75 -31.61
CA GLY A 8 19.44 47.47 -30.53
C GLY A 8 17.92 47.41 -30.51
N LYS A 9 17.39 46.64 -29.54
CA LYS A 9 16.30 47.07 -28.64
C LYS A 9 16.15 46.03 -27.52
N LYS A 10 17.02 46.13 -26.51
CA LYS A 10 16.74 45.56 -25.18
C LYS A 10 15.64 46.41 -24.55
N GLN A 11 14.46 45.82 -24.36
CA GLN A 11 13.40 46.43 -23.58
C GLN A 11 13.81 46.35 -22.11
N THR A 12 14.37 47.45 -21.59
CA THR A 12 14.66 47.65 -20.18
C THR A 12 13.34 47.74 -19.42
N ILE A 13 12.95 46.65 -18.77
CA ILE A 13 11.89 46.67 -17.76
C ILE A 13 12.40 47.55 -16.61
N SER A 14 11.79 48.73 -16.47
CA SER A 14 12.11 49.70 -15.44
C SER A 14 11.96 49.08 -14.04
N TYR A 15 12.99 49.18 -13.20
CA TYR A 15 12.98 48.73 -11.80
C TYR A 15 11.79 49.28 -10.98
N LYS A 16 11.13 50.35 -11.44
CA LYS A 16 9.89 50.89 -10.84
C LYS A 16 8.66 50.00 -11.03
N SER A 17 8.57 49.18 -12.07
CA SER A 17 7.45 48.22 -12.23
C SER A 17 7.60 47.03 -11.30
N TYR A 18 8.83 46.53 -11.13
CA TYR A 18 9.15 45.49 -10.15
C TYR A 18 8.88 45.96 -8.71
N LEU A 19 9.22 47.20 -8.38
CA LEU A 19 8.92 47.76 -7.07
C LEU A 19 7.42 47.98 -6.84
N ARG A 20 6.61 48.24 -7.87
CA ARG A 20 5.14 48.29 -7.73
C ARG A 20 4.52 46.91 -7.47
N GLU A 21 5.05 45.84 -8.09
CA GLU A 21 4.63 44.46 -7.78
C GLU A 21 5.08 44.00 -6.39
N VAL A 22 6.30 44.38 -5.97
CA VAL A 22 6.81 44.08 -4.63
C VAL A 22 6.07 44.88 -3.55
N VAL A 23 5.67 46.13 -3.82
CA VAL A 23 4.86 46.93 -2.89
C VAL A 23 3.40 46.43 -2.82
N CYS A 24 2.88 45.83 -3.90
CA CYS A 24 1.59 45.12 -3.87
C CYS A 24 1.69 43.84 -3.03
N LEU A 25 2.82 43.13 -3.08
CA LEU A 25 3.11 42.00 -2.20
C LEU A 25 3.15 42.40 -0.71
N PHE A 26 3.63 43.59 -0.38
CA PHE A 26 3.62 44.10 1.01
C PHE A 26 2.24 44.50 1.53
N HIS A 27 1.32 44.95 0.66
CA HIS A 27 -0.04 45.32 1.10
C HIS A 27 -1.00 44.12 1.21
N VAL A 28 -0.69 42.98 0.60
CA VAL A 28 -1.44 41.72 0.77
C VAL A 28 -1.23 41.11 2.17
N PHE A 29 -0.20 41.51 2.91
CA PHE A 29 0.06 41.06 4.28
C PHE A 29 -0.79 41.74 5.36
N ARG A 30 -1.73 42.62 5.01
CA ARG A 30 -2.57 43.36 5.98
C ARG A 30 -4.01 42.88 6.10
N ASN A 31 -4.39 41.82 5.37
CA ASN A 31 -5.74 41.26 5.47
C ASN A 31 -5.67 39.72 5.56
N PRO A 32 -5.92 39.12 6.75
CA PRO A 32 -5.96 37.67 6.93
C PRO A 32 -6.91 36.98 5.95
N SER A 33 -8.03 37.65 5.62
CA SER A 33 -9.04 37.18 4.66
C SER A 33 -8.54 37.14 3.21
N ALA A 34 -7.75 38.11 2.76
CA ALA A 34 -7.26 38.18 1.39
C ALA A 34 -6.13 37.16 1.12
N PHE A 35 -5.23 36.95 2.10
CA PHE A 35 -4.19 35.91 2.03
C PHE A 35 -4.77 34.49 1.87
N MET A 36 -5.97 34.27 2.38
CA MET A 36 -6.63 32.97 2.39
C MET A 36 -7.62 32.78 1.24
N HIS A 37 -8.21 33.84 0.67
CA HIS A 37 -9.09 33.74 -0.51
C HIS A 37 -8.34 33.78 -1.85
N THR A 38 -7.23 34.52 -1.98
CA THR A 38 -6.47 34.65 -3.24
C THR A 38 -5.02 34.18 -3.14
N GLY A 39 -4.51 33.91 -1.93
CA GLY A 39 -3.17 33.36 -1.71
C GLY A 39 -3.11 31.83 -1.75
N ILE A 40 -1.88 31.32 -1.82
CA ILE A 40 -1.48 29.90 -1.92
C ILE A 40 -2.18 28.98 -0.88
N MET A 41 -2.70 29.53 0.22
CA MET A 41 -3.47 28.76 1.22
C MET A 41 -4.91 28.43 0.78
N GLY A 42 -5.59 29.31 0.05
CA GLY A 42 -6.99 29.13 -0.39
C GLY A 42 -7.17 28.03 -1.44
N ARG A 43 -6.23 27.96 -2.39
CA ARG A 43 -6.24 26.95 -3.46
C ARG A 43 -5.84 25.54 -3.01
N ILE A 44 -5.22 25.38 -1.83
CA ILE A 44 -4.59 24.12 -1.41
C ILE A 44 -5.42 23.33 -0.38
N MET A 45 -6.47 23.91 0.23
CA MET A 45 -7.06 23.33 1.45
C MET A 45 -8.38 22.56 1.22
N LEU A 46 -8.36 21.58 0.32
CA LEU A 46 -9.34 20.49 0.32
C LEU A 46 -9.09 19.60 1.55
N VAL A 47 -9.90 19.80 2.59
CA VAL A 47 -9.82 19.03 3.84
C VAL A 47 -10.71 17.80 3.73
N LEU A 48 -10.13 16.63 4.02
CA LEU A 48 -10.86 15.36 4.08
C LEU A 48 -11.93 15.40 5.17
N ASN A 49 -13.18 15.09 4.83
CA ASN A 49 -14.31 15.05 5.78
C ASN A 49 -14.09 13.99 6.88
N TYR A 50 -14.41 14.31 8.14
CA TYR A 50 -14.19 13.41 9.27
C TYR A 50 -15.00 12.10 9.22
N SER A 51 -16.13 12.09 8.51
CA SER A 51 -16.94 10.87 8.32
C SER A 51 -16.34 9.88 7.32
N SER A 52 -15.27 10.26 6.61
CA SER A 52 -14.62 9.39 5.65
C SER A 52 -13.93 8.20 6.31
N ALA A 53 -13.85 7.08 5.60
CA ALA A 53 -13.32 5.83 6.11
C ALA A 53 -11.78 5.83 6.16
N HIS A 54 -11.21 6.64 7.06
CA HIS A 54 -9.76 6.74 7.27
C HIS A 54 -9.37 6.60 8.74
N PRO A 55 -8.13 6.15 9.01
CA PRO A 55 -7.62 6.05 10.38
C PRO A 55 -7.65 7.40 11.11
N LYS A 56 -7.96 7.37 12.42
CA LYS A 56 -7.91 8.56 13.29
C LYS A 56 -6.58 9.32 13.25
N SER A 57 -5.47 8.60 13.00
CA SER A 57 -4.15 9.21 12.85
C SER A 57 -4.05 10.11 11.61
N VAL A 58 -4.74 9.79 10.51
CA VAL A 58 -4.75 10.61 9.29
C VAL A 58 -5.41 11.96 9.57
N PHE A 59 -6.58 11.96 10.20
CA PHE A 59 -7.27 13.19 10.61
C PHE A 59 -6.43 14.02 11.59
N ALA A 60 -5.78 13.37 12.56
CA ALA A 60 -4.87 14.05 13.48
C ALA A 60 -3.68 14.70 12.75
N SER A 61 -3.11 14.01 11.76
CA SER A 61 -2.01 14.53 10.94
C SER A 61 -2.43 15.71 10.06
N ILE A 62 -3.62 15.66 9.46
CA ILE A 62 -4.16 16.77 8.66
C ILE A 62 -4.29 18.02 9.54
N ALA A 63 -4.95 17.91 10.68
CA ALA A 63 -5.11 19.03 11.61
C ALA A 63 -3.75 19.55 12.11
N SER A 64 -2.83 18.66 12.47
CA SER A 64 -1.47 19.04 12.89
C SER A 64 -0.71 19.78 11.80
N SER A 65 -0.81 19.31 10.55
CA SER A 65 -0.17 19.93 9.39
C SER A 65 -0.70 21.35 9.15
N MET A 66 -2.01 21.55 9.24
CA MET A 66 -2.62 22.88 9.11
C MET A 66 -2.11 23.84 10.17
N PHE A 67 -2.11 23.44 11.44
CA PHE A 67 -1.59 24.29 12.52
C PHE A 67 -0.09 24.57 12.41
N ARG A 68 0.72 23.59 11.97
CA ARG A 68 2.14 23.79 11.71
C ARG A 68 2.38 24.78 10.58
N ARG A 69 1.57 24.73 9.51
CA ARG A 69 1.63 25.69 8.41
C ARG A 69 1.31 27.12 8.85
N VAL A 70 0.25 27.30 9.66
CA VAL A 70 -0.07 28.62 10.22
C VAL A 70 1.11 29.19 11.01
N ARG A 71 1.74 28.37 11.87
CA ARG A 71 2.91 28.80 12.65
C ARG A 71 4.11 29.16 11.76
N ALA A 72 4.31 28.43 10.67
CA ALA A 72 5.44 28.64 9.78
C ALA A 72 5.28 29.85 8.85
N LEU A 73 4.04 30.21 8.49
CA LEU A 73 3.75 31.24 7.49
C LEU A 73 3.38 32.59 8.09
N CYS A 74 2.72 32.61 9.25
CA CYS A 74 2.33 33.85 9.91
C CYS A 74 3.46 34.28 10.86
N THR A 75 3.98 35.49 10.70
CA THR A 75 5.00 36.09 11.60
C THR A 75 4.35 36.84 12.75
N GLU A 76 3.33 37.65 12.45
CA GLU A 76 2.60 38.47 13.41
C GLU A 76 1.63 37.64 14.27
N GLU A 77 1.56 37.99 15.56
CA GLU A 77 0.73 37.26 16.53
C GLU A 77 -0.78 37.42 16.27
N VAL A 78 -1.19 38.60 15.81
CA VAL A 78 -2.58 38.90 15.45
C VAL A 78 -3.02 38.04 14.26
N ASP A 79 -2.19 37.97 13.22
CA ASP A 79 -2.47 37.17 12.02
C ASP A 79 -2.43 35.67 12.31
N ARG A 80 -1.52 35.22 13.19
CA ARG A 80 -1.50 33.83 13.67
C ARG A 80 -2.82 33.46 14.34
N THR A 81 -3.33 34.32 15.21
CA THR A 81 -4.58 34.06 15.94
C THR A 81 -5.77 34.02 14.99
N ALA A 82 -5.85 34.97 14.06
CA ALA A 82 -6.89 34.99 13.02
C ALA A 82 -6.85 33.72 12.14
N ALA A 83 -5.67 33.34 11.64
CA ALA A 83 -5.49 32.15 10.80
C ALA A 83 -5.78 30.85 11.56
N GLN A 84 -5.45 30.78 12.86
CA GLN A 84 -5.83 29.63 13.70
C GLN A 84 -7.34 29.49 13.84
N ILE A 85 -8.05 30.60 14.10
CA ILE A 85 -9.52 30.62 14.22
C ILE A 85 -10.15 30.14 12.92
N GLU A 86 -9.65 30.60 11.78
CA GLU A 86 -10.15 30.18 10.47
C GLU A 86 -9.94 28.68 10.22
N VAL A 87 -8.73 28.16 10.50
CA VAL A 87 -8.43 26.72 10.42
C VAL A 87 -9.35 25.91 11.33
N ILE A 88 -9.61 26.38 12.54
CA ILE A 88 -10.54 25.75 13.49
C ILE A 88 -11.95 25.71 12.90
N ASN A 89 -12.44 26.83 12.37
CA ASN A 89 -13.77 26.92 11.77
C ASN A 89 -13.89 26.01 10.55
N LYS A 90 -12.85 25.92 9.71
CA LYS A 90 -12.83 25.02 8.55
C LYS A 90 -12.87 23.55 8.97
N LEU A 91 -12.06 23.16 9.96
CA LEU A 91 -12.04 21.79 10.49
C LEU A 91 -13.39 21.41 11.13
N ARG A 92 -14.01 22.34 11.86
CA ARG A 92 -15.37 22.13 12.40
C ARG A 92 -16.39 21.96 11.29
N GLY A 93 -16.33 22.78 10.24
CA GLY A 93 -17.20 22.69 9.07
C GLY A 93 -17.09 21.36 8.32
N THR A 94 -15.96 20.65 8.42
CA THR A 94 -15.77 19.32 7.82
C THR A 94 -16.01 18.16 8.81
N GLY A 95 -16.57 18.46 9.99
CA GLY A 95 -17.03 17.47 10.98
C GLY A 95 -15.96 17.00 11.98
N TYR A 96 -14.81 17.67 12.08
CA TYR A 96 -13.78 17.25 13.04
C TYR A 96 -14.22 17.55 14.48
N PRO A 97 -14.05 16.61 15.43
CA PRO A 97 -14.47 16.84 16.80
C PRO A 97 -13.58 17.88 17.48
N ALA A 98 -14.20 18.80 18.23
CA ALA A 98 -13.51 19.89 18.91
C ALA A 98 -12.41 19.39 19.88
N SER A 99 -12.57 18.20 20.46
CA SER A 99 -11.56 17.55 21.31
C SER A 99 -10.28 17.22 20.53
N LEU A 100 -10.40 16.74 19.29
CA LEU A 100 -9.27 16.44 18.43
C LEU A 100 -8.56 17.71 18.00
N ILE A 101 -9.31 18.73 17.58
CA ILE A 101 -8.77 20.03 17.16
C ILE A 101 -7.95 20.65 18.29
N ARG A 102 -8.54 20.79 19.48
CA ARG A 102 -7.87 21.32 20.68
C ARG A 102 -6.62 20.52 21.04
N ARG A 103 -6.70 19.18 20.95
CA ARG A 103 -5.55 18.30 21.23
C ARG A 103 -4.41 18.51 20.22
N GLN A 104 -4.69 18.64 18.93
CA GLN A 104 -3.63 18.85 17.94
C GLN A 104 -3.02 20.25 18.05
N LEU A 105 -3.83 21.28 18.29
CA LEU A 105 -3.32 22.64 18.53
C LEU A 105 -2.31 22.65 19.68
N ARG A 106 -2.67 22.06 20.83
CA ARG A 106 -1.75 21.94 21.97
C ARG A 106 -0.44 21.23 21.64
N ARG A 107 -0.50 20.12 20.88
CA ARG A 107 0.70 19.37 20.47
C ARG A 107 1.61 20.11 19.50
N VAL A 108 1.07 21.06 18.74
CA VAL A 108 1.87 21.91 17.85
C VAL A 108 2.55 23.01 18.64
N LEU A 109 1.86 23.59 19.63
CA LEU A 109 2.42 24.62 20.50
C LEU A 109 3.48 24.06 21.45
N VAL A 110 3.20 22.90 22.05
CA VAL A 110 4.10 22.21 22.98
C VAL A 110 4.46 20.85 22.39
N PRO A 111 5.67 20.70 21.82
CA PRO A 111 6.16 19.40 21.39
C PRO A 111 6.20 18.44 22.57
N VAL A 112 5.53 17.30 22.42
CA VAL A 112 5.59 16.22 23.41
C VAL A 112 6.58 15.19 22.89
N ASP A 113 7.56 14.82 23.71
CA ASP A 113 8.45 13.72 23.38
C ASP A 113 7.67 12.42 23.24
N ILE A 114 7.83 11.77 22.09
CA ILE A 114 7.20 10.49 21.81
C ILE A 114 8.20 9.41 22.20
N PRO A 115 7.91 8.55 23.19
CA PRO A 115 8.83 7.49 23.56
C PRO A 115 9.06 6.58 22.35
N LYS A 116 10.33 6.39 22.00
CA LYS A 116 10.74 5.45 20.94
C LYS A 116 10.48 4.04 21.46
N ARG A 117 9.46 3.38 20.91
CA ARG A 117 9.21 1.96 21.14
C ARG A 117 9.94 1.15 20.08
N GLU A 118 10.67 0.13 20.53
CA GLU A 118 11.22 -0.90 19.65
C GLU A 118 10.14 -1.93 19.37
N TRP A 119 9.80 -2.10 18.09
CA TRP A 119 8.78 -3.04 17.64
C TRP A 119 9.44 -4.28 17.07
N LEU A 120 8.91 -5.47 17.40
CA LEU A 120 9.45 -6.74 16.89
C LEU A 120 9.23 -6.88 15.38
N TRP A 121 8.07 -6.45 14.90
CA TRP A 121 7.69 -6.56 13.49
C TRP A 121 6.67 -5.49 13.10
N THR A 122 6.50 -5.26 11.79
CA THR A 122 5.47 -4.36 11.24
C THR A 122 4.48 -5.10 10.35
N ALA A 123 3.21 -5.17 10.78
CA ALA A 123 2.09 -5.66 10.00
C ALA A 123 1.50 -4.54 9.13
N VAL A 124 1.25 -4.81 7.85
CA VAL A 124 0.58 -3.89 6.93
C VAL A 124 -0.77 -4.48 6.55
N ILE A 125 -1.87 -3.79 6.90
CA ILE A 125 -3.23 -4.26 6.61
C ILE A 125 -4.07 -3.16 5.95
N PRO A 126 -5.05 -3.49 5.10
CA PRO A 126 -6.04 -2.53 4.63
C PRO A 126 -6.83 -1.92 5.80
N TYR A 127 -7.19 -0.64 5.68
CA TYR A 127 -8.03 0.01 6.69
C TYR A 127 -9.51 -0.31 6.46
N LYS A 128 -10.16 -0.88 7.48
CA LYS A 128 -11.60 -1.04 7.62
C LYS A 128 -12.01 -0.51 8.99
N SER A 129 -12.89 0.48 9.00
CA SER A 129 -13.38 1.12 10.22
C SER A 129 -13.93 0.09 11.22
N GLY A 130 -13.54 0.21 12.48
CA GLY A 130 -13.95 -0.66 13.59
C GLY A 130 -13.08 -1.92 13.74
N THR A 131 -12.88 -2.67 12.65
CA THR A 131 -12.10 -3.92 12.69
C THR A 131 -10.60 -3.65 12.77
N SER A 132 -10.08 -2.75 11.93
CA SER A 132 -8.65 -2.49 11.82
C SER A 132 -8.05 -1.89 13.09
N GLU A 133 -8.82 -1.09 13.84
CA GLU A 133 -8.41 -0.53 15.13
C GLU A 133 -8.35 -1.60 16.22
N THR A 134 -9.29 -2.54 16.18
CA THR A 134 -9.30 -3.70 17.10
C THR A 134 -8.09 -4.59 16.83
N ILE A 135 -7.82 -4.91 15.56
CA ILE A 135 -6.62 -5.65 15.15
C ILE A 135 -5.35 -4.93 15.60
N ARG A 136 -5.27 -3.60 15.40
CA ARG A 136 -4.14 -2.78 15.88
C ARG A 136 -3.95 -2.90 17.38
N ARG A 137 -5.04 -2.88 18.17
CA ARG A 137 -4.97 -2.98 19.63
C ARG A 137 -4.37 -4.32 20.06
N ILE A 138 -4.84 -5.42 19.48
CA ILE A 138 -4.38 -6.78 19.77
C ILE A 138 -2.92 -6.98 19.32
N LEU A 139 -2.56 -6.55 18.13
CA LEU A 139 -1.18 -6.71 17.66
C LEU A 139 -0.18 -5.84 18.43
N ASN A 140 -0.61 -4.66 18.88
CA ASN A 140 0.25 -3.80 19.69
C ASN A 140 0.57 -4.40 21.08
N THR A 141 -0.30 -5.23 21.67
CA THR A 141 0.01 -5.92 22.95
C THR A 141 1.09 -6.98 22.76
N ALA A 142 1.18 -7.55 21.55
CA ALA A 142 2.25 -8.47 21.15
C ALA A 142 3.52 -7.76 20.62
N ASN A 143 3.66 -6.44 20.84
CA ASN A 143 4.76 -5.61 20.33
C ASN A 143 4.93 -5.66 18.79
N ILE A 144 3.82 -5.82 18.05
CA ILE A 144 3.78 -5.77 16.59
C ILE A 144 3.17 -4.43 16.14
N ARG A 145 3.92 -3.68 15.35
CA ARG A 145 3.48 -2.39 14.80
C ARG A 145 2.47 -2.62 13.68
N VAL A 146 1.29 -2.02 13.77
CA VAL A 146 0.31 -2.05 12.67
C VAL A 146 0.31 -0.76 11.86
N SER A 147 0.58 -0.88 10.57
CA SER A 147 0.46 0.17 9.57
C SER A 147 -0.74 -0.10 8.67
N PHE A 148 -1.48 0.96 8.34
CA PHE A 148 -2.65 0.86 7.48
C PHE A 148 -2.30 1.24 6.05
N GLN A 149 -2.59 0.36 5.11
CA GLN A 149 -2.44 0.63 3.69
C GLN A 149 -3.74 1.18 3.11
N ARG A 150 -3.61 2.07 2.12
CA ARG A 150 -4.75 2.49 1.30
C ARG A 150 -5.23 1.26 0.51
N GLY A 151 -6.54 1.04 0.51
CA GLY A 151 -7.15 0.06 -0.40
C GLY A 151 -6.98 0.47 -1.86
N ASN A 152 -7.40 -0.42 -2.76
CA ASN A 152 -7.47 -0.11 -4.18
C ASN A 152 -8.39 1.10 -4.40
N THR A 153 -7.97 2.05 -5.23
CA THR A 153 -8.80 3.21 -5.57
C THR A 153 -9.88 2.82 -6.57
N LEU A 154 -11.03 3.50 -6.56
CA LEU A 154 -12.07 3.32 -7.59
C LEU A 154 -11.47 3.44 -9.00
N ARG A 155 -10.57 4.40 -9.21
CA ARG A 155 -9.82 4.53 -10.47
C ARG A 155 -9.05 3.26 -10.82
N SER A 156 -8.33 2.64 -9.88
CA SER A 156 -7.61 1.40 -10.16
C SER A 156 -8.53 0.19 -10.42
N ALA A 157 -9.75 0.20 -9.87
CA ALA A 157 -10.73 -0.88 -10.09
C ALA A 157 -11.46 -0.71 -11.43
N LEU A 158 -11.85 0.52 -11.76
CA LEU A 158 -12.66 0.86 -12.94
C LEU A 158 -11.82 1.13 -14.18
N VAL A 159 -10.62 1.70 -14.02
CA VAL A 159 -9.73 2.07 -15.12
C VAL A 159 -8.56 1.10 -15.14
N GLN A 160 -8.72 0.02 -15.91
CA GLN A 160 -7.63 -0.88 -16.24
C GLN A 160 -6.90 -0.33 -17.48
N LEU A 161 -5.96 0.59 -17.27
CA LEU A 161 -5.20 1.21 -18.36
C LEU A 161 -4.25 0.22 -19.07
N LYS A 162 -3.97 -0.93 -18.45
CA LYS A 162 -3.08 -1.97 -18.98
C LYS A 162 -3.86 -3.23 -19.26
N ASP A 163 -3.57 -3.86 -20.39
CA ASP A 163 -4.12 -5.17 -20.73
C ASP A 163 -3.73 -6.20 -19.66
N ARG A 164 -4.67 -7.08 -19.34
CA ARG A 164 -4.39 -8.20 -18.45
C ARG A 164 -3.47 -9.15 -19.20
N LEU A 165 -2.30 -9.42 -18.62
CA LEU A 165 -1.45 -10.52 -19.08
C LEU A 165 -2.27 -11.82 -19.06
N SER A 166 -2.10 -12.64 -20.10
CA SER A 166 -2.71 -13.97 -20.15
C SER A 166 -2.29 -14.79 -18.93
N ALA A 167 -3.12 -15.75 -18.51
CA ALA A 167 -2.84 -16.57 -17.32
C ALA A 167 -1.41 -17.16 -17.33
N ASN A 168 -0.93 -17.58 -18.50
CA ASN A 168 0.41 -18.15 -18.70
C ASN A 168 1.58 -17.18 -18.47
N ARG A 169 1.38 -15.88 -18.68
CA ARG A 169 2.39 -14.83 -18.42
C ARG A 169 2.19 -14.16 -17.07
N THR A 170 1.36 -14.73 -16.21
CA THR A 170 1.16 -14.19 -14.86
C THR A 170 2.36 -14.54 -13.98
N MET A 171 2.90 -13.55 -13.28
CA MET A 171 3.94 -13.69 -12.25
C MET A 171 3.33 -13.45 -10.87
N ASP A 172 4.10 -13.72 -9.81
CA ASP A 172 3.74 -13.41 -8.42
C ASP A 172 2.35 -13.95 -8.05
N CYS A 173 2.11 -15.22 -8.33
CA CYS A 173 0.78 -15.81 -8.25
C CYS A 173 0.77 -17.15 -7.50
N VAL A 174 -0.43 -17.49 -7.02
CA VAL A 174 -0.77 -18.84 -6.55
C VAL A 174 -1.68 -19.47 -7.60
N TYR A 175 -1.33 -20.66 -8.03
CA TYR A 175 -1.99 -21.38 -9.11
C TYR A 175 -2.41 -22.78 -8.65
N LYS A 176 -3.32 -23.36 -9.41
CA LYS A 176 -3.94 -24.66 -9.15
C LYS A 176 -3.88 -25.52 -10.41
N ILE A 177 -3.47 -26.78 -10.23
CA ILE A 177 -3.42 -27.80 -11.27
C ILE A 177 -4.30 -28.97 -10.81
N LYS A 178 -5.22 -29.41 -11.66
CA LYS A 178 -6.10 -30.54 -11.37
C LYS A 178 -5.46 -31.85 -11.79
N CYS A 179 -5.70 -32.90 -11.02
CA CYS A 179 -5.52 -34.26 -11.50
C CYS A 179 -6.73 -34.63 -12.38
N SER A 180 -6.51 -35.27 -13.52
CA SER A 180 -7.60 -35.75 -14.37
C SER A 180 -8.26 -37.01 -13.79
N ASP A 181 -7.48 -37.83 -13.08
CA ASP A 181 -7.94 -39.15 -12.60
C ASP A 181 -8.39 -39.17 -11.13
N CYS A 182 -8.28 -38.05 -10.40
CA CYS A 182 -8.78 -37.98 -9.03
C CYS A 182 -9.18 -36.56 -8.62
N ILE A 183 -9.92 -36.45 -7.50
CA ILE A 183 -10.40 -35.16 -6.96
C ILE A 183 -9.28 -34.24 -6.45
N LYS A 184 -8.06 -34.76 -6.28
CA LYS A 184 -6.97 -34.01 -5.69
C LYS A 184 -6.44 -32.93 -6.63
N VAL A 185 -5.98 -31.84 -6.05
CA VAL A 185 -5.40 -30.71 -6.77
C VAL A 185 -4.01 -30.39 -6.24
N TYR A 186 -3.11 -29.96 -7.12
CA TYR A 186 -1.84 -29.38 -6.71
C TYR A 186 -1.96 -27.87 -6.66
N ILE A 187 -1.53 -27.26 -5.56
CA ILE A 187 -1.52 -25.81 -5.38
C ILE A 187 -0.08 -25.38 -5.23
N GLY A 188 0.34 -24.40 -6.01
CA GLY A 188 1.72 -23.92 -5.97
C GLY A 188 1.79 -22.40 -6.04
N GLN A 189 2.90 -21.85 -5.55
CA GLN A 189 3.26 -20.46 -5.81
C GLN A 189 4.40 -20.33 -6.82
N THR A 190 4.45 -19.19 -7.50
CA THR A 190 5.59 -18.79 -8.31
C THR A 190 5.82 -17.28 -8.25
N ALA A 191 7.07 -16.87 -8.12
CA ALA A 191 7.51 -15.50 -8.37
C ALA A 191 7.80 -15.25 -9.86
N ARG A 192 8.14 -16.31 -10.60
CA ARG A 192 8.42 -16.28 -12.05
C ARG A 192 7.13 -16.46 -12.85
N GLU A 193 7.22 -16.29 -14.17
CA GLU A 193 6.09 -16.51 -15.06
C GLU A 193 5.56 -17.95 -14.92
N LEU A 194 4.22 -18.05 -14.87
CA LEU A 194 3.53 -19.30 -14.65
C LEU A 194 3.89 -20.36 -15.70
N HIS A 195 3.99 -19.98 -16.97
CA HIS A 195 4.37 -20.93 -18.04
C HIS A 195 5.74 -21.57 -17.79
N THR A 196 6.70 -20.82 -17.25
CA THR A 196 8.04 -21.35 -16.92
C THR A 196 7.93 -22.42 -15.84
N ARG A 197 7.10 -22.15 -14.82
CA ARG A 197 6.86 -23.10 -13.72
C ARG A 197 6.12 -24.34 -14.18
N ILE A 198 5.12 -24.20 -15.07
CA ILE A 198 4.43 -25.33 -15.69
C ILE A 198 5.40 -26.15 -16.54
N GLY A 199 6.28 -25.49 -17.31
CA GLY A 199 7.31 -26.17 -18.10
C GLY A 199 8.31 -26.97 -17.27
N GLU A 200 8.64 -26.52 -16.06
CA GLU A 200 9.43 -27.30 -15.09
C GLU A 200 8.70 -28.56 -14.65
N HIS A 201 7.41 -28.45 -14.28
CA HIS A 201 6.60 -29.61 -13.90
C HIS A 201 6.46 -30.61 -15.04
N LYS A 202 6.19 -30.13 -16.26
CA LYS A 202 6.09 -30.97 -17.48
C LYS A 202 7.39 -31.74 -17.74
N ARG A 203 8.55 -31.11 -17.57
CA ARG A 203 9.86 -31.77 -17.72
C ARG A 203 10.08 -32.86 -16.69
N LYS A 204 9.73 -32.61 -15.41
CA LYS A 204 9.86 -33.60 -14.33
C LYS A 204 8.96 -34.82 -14.54
N ILE A 205 7.76 -34.64 -15.10
CA ILE A 205 6.82 -35.73 -15.36
C ILE A 205 7.21 -36.52 -16.63
N ASN A 206 7.55 -35.84 -17.73
CA ASN A 206 7.78 -36.51 -19.02
C ASN A 206 9.20 -37.04 -19.21
N ARG A 207 10.18 -36.57 -18.43
CA ARG A 207 11.58 -37.01 -18.51
C ARG A 207 12.08 -37.39 -17.10
N PRO A 208 11.55 -38.47 -16.50
CA PRO A 208 12.09 -38.95 -15.24
C PRO A 208 13.56 -39.39 -15.44
N PRO A 209 14.42 -39.20 -14.43
CA PRO A 209 15.83 -39.56 -14.47
C PRO A 209 16.01 -41.04 -14.78
N ARG A 210 17.10 -41.37 -15.48
CA ARG A 210 17.41 -42.77 -15.78
C ARG A 210 17.99 -43.53 -14.58
N LYS A 211 18.59 -42.80 -13.63
CA LYS A 211 19.19 -43.39 -12.43
C LYS A 211 18.18 -43.45 -11.29
N ALA A 212 18.15 -44.57 -10.59
CA ALA A 212 17.24 -44.80 -9.46
C ALA A 212 17.39 -43.74 -8.35
N ASP A 213 18.62 -43.32 -8.05
CA ASP A 213 18.90 -42.33 -7.01
C ASP A 213 18.39 -40.92 -7.37
N GLU A 214 18.53 -40.54 -8.65
CA GLU A 214 18.02 -39.27 -9.18
C GLU A 214 16.48 -39.28 -9.23
N CYS A 215 15.87 -40.42 -9.55
CA CYS A 215 14.42 -40.60 -9.47
C CYS A 215 13.89 -40.42 -8.05
N ARG A 216 14.55 -41.02 -7.06
CA ARG A 216 14.16 -40.87 -5.64
C ARG A 216 14.25 -39.41 -5.18
N THR A 217 15.25 -38.67 -5.65
CA THR A 217 15.40 -37.24 -5.39
C THR A 217 14.30 -36.41 -6.05
N LEU A 218 13.95 -36.70 -7.32
CA LEU A 218 12.85 -35.99 -7.99
C LEU A 218 11.49 -36.23 -7.34
N LEU A 219 11.22 -37.47 -6.92
CA LEU A 219 10.02 -37.79 -6.17
C LEU A 219 10.00 -36.93 -4.90
N LYS A 220 11.11 -36.82 -4.16
CA LYS A 220 11.25 -35.91 -3.00
C LYS A 220 11.11 -34.42 -3.32
N ASP A 221 11.41 -33.95 -4.52
CA ASP A 221 11.40 -32.51 -4.81
C ASP A 221 10.07 -31.98 -5.38
N SER A 222 9.16 -32.86 -5.77
CA SER A 222 7.98 -32.46 -6.54
C SER A 222 6.79 -33.34 -6.25
N ALA A 223 5.92 -32.89 -5.35
CA ALA A 223 4.69 -33.59 -4.98
C ALA A 223 3.79 -33.92 -6.19
N ILE A 224 3.77 -33.04 -7.21
CA ILE A 224 3.01 -33.29 -8.44
C ILE A 224 3.64 -34.38 -9.31
N ALA A 225 4.97 -34.49 -9.32
CA ALA A 225 5.67 -35.52 -10.09
C ALA A 225 5.57 -36.87 -9.38
N GLU A 226 5.71 -36.88 -8.04
CA GLU A 226 5.43 -38.03 -7.21
C GLU A 226 4.01 -38.56 -7.45
N HIS A 227 2.99 -37.70 -7.39
CA HIS A 227 1.62 -38.11 -7.63
C HIS A 227 1.38 -38.68 -9.04
N ALA A 228 1.98 -38.08 -10.06
CA ALA A 228 1.83 -38.53 -11.44
C ALA A 228 2.55 -39.87 -11.69
N LEU A 229 3.78 -40.03 -11.19
CA LEU A 229 4.63 -41.18 -11.45
C LEU A 229 4.28 -42.39 -10.57
N ASP A 230 4.01 -42.17 -9.28
CA ASP A 230 3.73 -43.24 -8.32
C ASP A 230 2.34 -43.85 -8.52
N ARG A 231 1.34 -43.00 -8.84
CA ARG A 231 -0.05 -43.44 -9.04
C ARG A 231 -0.44 -43.64 -10.51
N GLY A 232 0.45 -43.30 -11.43
CA GLY A 232 0.17 -43.34 -12.87
C GLY A 232 -0.92 -42.35 -13.32
N HIS A 233 -1.21 -41.32 -12.53
CA HIS A 233 -2.26 -40.37 -12.83
C HIS A 233 -1.83 -39.31 -13.84
N LYS A 234 -2.73 -38.93 -14.74
CA LYS A 234 -2.62 -37.82 -15.68
C LYS A 234 -2.93 -36.49 -14.98
N ILE A 235 -1.99 -35.56 -15.12
CA ILE A 235 -2.11 -34.20 -14.61
C ILE A 235 -2.52 -33.27 -15.76
N ASP A 236 -3.53 -32.43 -15.54
CA ASP A 236 -3.97 -31.43 -16.51
C ASP A 236 -3.07 -30.18 -16.45
N LEU A 237 -1.97 -30.22 -17.18
CA LEU A 237 -1.01 -29.11 -17.29
C LEU A 237 -1.44 -28.02 -18.29
N GLU A 238 -2.53 -28.23 -19.03
CA GLU A 238 -3.02 -27.28 -20.03
C GLU A 238 -4.03 -26.29 -19.42
N ASN A 239 -4.89 -26.77 -18.52
CA ASN A 239 -5.91 -25.94 -17.86
C ASN A 239 -5.49 -25.51 -16.45
N VAL A 240 -4.40 -24.74 -16.37
CA VAL A 240 -3.91 -24.20 -15.09
C VAL A 240 -4.72 -22.97 -14.67
N GLU A 241 -5.27 -23.02 -13.47
CA GLU A 241 -6.10 -21.96 -12.89
C GLU A 241 -5.26 -21.04 -11.99
N VAL A 242 -5.36 -19.73 -12.18
CA VAL A 242 -4.69 -18.75 -11.31
C VAL A 242 -5.65 -18.31 -10.21
N LEU A 243 -5.39 -18.74 -8.98
CA LEU A 243 -6.23 -18.46 -7.81
C LEU A 243 -6.01 -17.04 -7.27
N ARG A 244 -4.75 -16.60 -7.14
CA ARG A 244 -4.39 -15.26 -6.64
C ARG A 244 -3.26 -14.64 -7.46
N ARG A 245 -3.30 -13.32 -7.63
CA ARG A 245 -2.36 -12.53 -8.45
C ARG A 245 -1.75 -11.38 -7.65
N GLY A 246 -0.59 -10.89 -8.08
CA GLY A 246 0.03 -9.66 -7.56
C GLY A 246 0.62 -9.81 -6.16
N LEU A 247 0.96 -11.03 -5.76
CA LEU A 247 1.57 -11.35 -4.48
C LEU A 247 3.09 -11.18 -4.57
N ARG A 248 3.55 -9.92 -4.56
CA ARG A 248 4.96 -9.58 -4.81
C ARG A 248 5.91 -10.10 -3.72
N SER A 249 5.45 -10.12 -2.47
CA SER A 249 6.28 -10.61 -1.36
C SER A 249 6.17 -12.13 -1.19
N THR A 250 7.29 -12.76 -0.87
CA THR A 250 7.35 -14.21 -0.61
C THR A 250 6.40 -14.61 0.52
N SER A 251 6.33 -13.84 1.60
CA SER A 251 5.44 -14.10 2.73
C SER A 251 3.96 -14.05 2.35
N GLN A 252 3.56 -13.15 1.44
CA GLN A 252 2.18 -13.12 0.92
C GLN A 252 1.86 -14.36 0.08
N ARG A 253 2.81 -14.81 -0.75
CA ARG A 253 2.64 -16.03 -1.55
C ARG A 253 2.50 -17.26 -0.68
N LEU A 254 3.39 -17.43 0.31
CA LEU A 254 3.35 -18.57 1.24
C LEU A 254 2.03 -18.60 2.04
N MET A 255 1.57 -17.44 2.53
CA MET A 255 0.27 -17.35 3.20
C MET A 255 -0.89 -17.73 2.30
N ALA A 256 -0.92 -17.17 1.09
CA ALA A 256 -1.99 -17.44 0.14
C ALA A 256 -2.00 -18.92 -0.26
N GLU A 257 -0.84 -19.49 -0.54
CA GLU A 257 -0.66 -20.91 -0.85
C GLU A 257 -1.17 -21.79 0.29
N ALA A 258 -0.75 -21.55 1.53
CA ALA A 258 -1.21 -22.32 2.69
C ALA A 258 -2.73 -22.23 2.89
N VAL A 259 -3.32 -21.05 2.70
CA VAL A 259 -4.78 -20.86 2.78
C VAL A 259 -5.51 -21.61 1.67
N GLU A 260 -5.02 -21.59 0.44
CA GLU A 260 -5.66 -22.32 -0.65
C GLU A 260 -5.47 -23.84 -0.51
N ILE A 261 -4.32 -24.31 0.00
CA ILE A 261 -4.08 -25.72 0.35
C ILE A 261 -5.11 -26.20 1.37
N ALA A 262 -5.36 -25.42 2.43
CA ALA A 262 -6.32 -25.79 3.47
C ALA A 262 -7.77 -25.90 2.97
N LYS A 263 -8.13 -25.23 1.87
CA LYS A 263 -9.48 -25.24 1.30
C LYS A 263 -9.75 -26.40 0.34
N HIS A 264 -8.72 -27.07 -0.14
CA HIS A 264 -8.83 -28.04 -1.22
C HIS A 264 -8.20 -29.39 -0.84
N PRO A 265 -8.72 -30.52 -1.36
CA PRO A 265 -8.04 -31.81 -1.23
C PRO A 265 -6.72 -31.75 -2.00
N SER A 266 -5.61 -31.48 -1.31
CA SER A 266 -4.34 -31.18 -1.96
C SER A 266 -3.43 -32.39 -2.14
N VAL A 267 -2.65 -32.40 -3.23
CA VAL A 267 -1.51 -33.31 -3.44
C VAL A 267 -0.26 -32.82 -2.68
N ASN A 268 -0.24 -31.56 -2.27
CA ASN A 268 0.87 -30.93 -1.55
C ASN A 268 1.27 -31.71 -0.29
N ARG A 269 2.58 -31.77 -0.04
CA ARG A 269 3.11 -32.30 1.22
C ARG A 269 2.90 -31.30 2.34
N ILE A 270 2.34 -31.80 3.44
CA ILE A 270 1.93 -30.97 4.58
C ILE A 270 3.14 -30.39 5.33
N GLU A 271 4.32 -31.03 5.25
CA GLU A 271 5.57 -30.55 5.88
C GLU A 271 6.00 -29.15 5.37
N GLY A 272 5.67 -28.78 4.12
CA GLY A 272 5.96 -27.43 3.59
C GLY A 272 5.12 -26.32 4.22
N VAL A 273 4.05 -26.67 4.94
CA VAL A 273 3.16 -25.74 5.64
C VAL A 273 3.65 -25.48 7.08
N GLU A 274 4.55 -26.31 7.62
CA GLU A 274 5.06 -26.16 9.00
C GLU A 274 5.99 -24.96 9.19
N LEU A 275 6.53 -24.38 8.11
CA LEU A 275 7.21 -23.07 8.17
C LEU A 275 6.23 -21.90 8.44
N VAL A 276 4.93 -22.15 8.45
CA VAL A 276 3.88 -21.23 8.92
C VAL A 276 3.39 -21.61 10.33
N GLY A 277 4.18 -22.39 11.08
CA GLY A 277 3.91 -22.84 12.46
C GLY A 277 3.66 -21.73 13.49
N VAL A 278 3.86 -20.45 13.14
CA VAL A 278 3.51 -19.31 14.00
C VAL A 278 2.03 -18.88 13.85
N ARG A 279 1.25 -19.46 12.92
CA ARG A 279 -0.15 -19.01 12.67
C ARG A 279 -1.26 -19.98 13.07
N ARG A 280 -0.98 -21.26 13.31
CA ARG A 280 -2.03 -22.22 13.70
C ARG A 280 -2.63 -21.91 15.07
N THR A 281 -1.80 -21.42 15.99
CA THR A 281 -2.19 -20.97 17.33
C THR A 281 -3.17 -19.80 17.35
N ALA A 282 -3.30 -19.03 16.27
CA ALA A 282 -4.23 -17.89 16.22
C ALA A 282 -5.65 -18.27 15.76
N LEU A 283 -5.83 -19.44 15.14
CA LEU A 283 -7.14 -19.91 14.65
C LEU A 283 -7.78 -20.93 15.60
N ASP A 284 -6.96 -21.71 16.31
CA ASP A 284 -7.43 -22.74 17.24
C ASP A 284 -7.85 -22.18 18.63
N GLN A 285 -7.67 -20.87 18.88
CA GLN A 285 -8.15 -20.21 20.12
C GLN A 285 -9.56 -19.61 20.00
N SER A 286 -10.26 -19.90 18.90
CA SER A 286 -11.65 -19.49 18.66
C SER A 286 -12.55 -20.69 18.46
N SER A 287 -12.58 -21.58 19.45
CA SER A 287 -13.56 -22.66 19.60
C SER A 287 -14.04 -22.70 21.04
#